data_AF-A0A645IZS7-F1
#
_entry.id   AF-A0A645IZS7-F1
#
_cell.length_a   1.000
_cell.length_b   1.000
_cell.length_c   1.000
_cell.angle_alpha   90.00
_cell.angle_beta   90.00
_cell.angle_gamma   90.00
#
_symmetry.space_group_name_H-M   'P 1'
#
loop_
_entity.id
_entity.type
_entity.pdbx_description
1 polymer ?
#
loop_
_entity_poly.entity_id
_entity_poly.type
_entity_poly.pdbx_seq_one_letter_code
_entity_poly.pdbx_strand_id
1 'polypeptide(L)' 'MGKRLGKDHAVGKLTWPGLYGIEQARDEAARQIDMAVKAAGFFGARGEFLIALAQNSLKRVI' A
#
# COMPACT_ATOMS: atom_id res chain seq x y z
N MET A 1 -8.28 -9.39 10.27
CA MET A 1 -6.87 -9.84 10.45
C MET A 1 -6.76 -10.98 11.49
N GLY A 2 -5.99 -12.05 11.22
CA GLY A 2 -5.82 -13.21 12.13
C GLY A 2 -4.45 -13.32 12.83
N LYS A 3 -3.66 -12.24 12.85
CA LYS A 3 -2.35 -12.20 13.53
C LYS A 3 -2.25 -10.99 14.45
N ARG A 4 -1.64 -11.23 15.61
CA ARG A 4 -1.42 -10.28 16.70
C ARG A 4 -0.67 -9.04 16.20
N LEU A 5 -1.32 -7.88 16.23
CA LEU A 5 -0.71 -6.57 15.99
C LEU A 5 0.34 -6.27 17.08
N GLY A 6 1.42 -5.58 16.72
CA GLY A 6 2.44 -5.11 17.68
C GLY A 6 3.82 -5.79 17.60
N LYS A 7 4.08 -6.68 16.64
CA LYS A 7 5.40 -7.33 16.50
C LYS A 7 6.48 -6.45 15.85
N ASP A 8 6.12 -5.38 15.15
CA ASP A 8 7.09 -4.59 14.36
C ASP A 8 7.93 -3.62 15.20
N HIS A 9 7.52 -3.29 16.43
CA HIS A 9 8.33 -2.49 17.36
C HIS A 9 9.38 -3.30 18.14
N ALA A 10 9.29 -4.64 18.13
CA ALA A 10 10.12 -5.51 18.98
C ALA A 10 11.41 -6.00 18.33
N VAL A 11 11.58 -5.76 17.03
CA VAL A 11 12.77 -6.16 16.26
C VAL A 11 13.11 -4.93 15.44
N GLY A 12 14.28 -4.31 15.63
CA GLY A 12 14.68 -3.02 15.03
C GLY A 12 14.69 -2.97 13.50
N LYS A 13 13.54 -3.21 12.88
CA LYS A 13 13.28 -3.20 11.46
C LYS A 13 12.96 -1.76 11.09
N LEU A 14 13.76 -1.21 10.19
CA LEU A 14 13.41 0.00 9.46
C LEU A 14 12.14 -0.29 8.66
N THR A 15 11.01 0.22 9.17
CA THR A 15 9.73 0.22 8.47
C THR A 15 9.45 1.63 7.96
N TRP A 16 8.73 1.74 6.85
CA TRP A 16 8.37 3.03 6.26
C TRP A 16 7.69 3.97 7.28
N PRO A 17 6.65 3.53 8.02
CA PRO A 17 6.04 4.35 9.06
C PRO A 17 6.97 4.65 10.24
N GLY A 18 7.87 3.73 10.59
CA GLY A 18 8.84 3.92 11.67
C GLY A 18 9.94 4.94 11.34
N LEU A 19 10.25 5.12 10.06
CA LEU A 19 11.29 6.05 9.61
C LEU A 19 10.74 7.45 9.26
N TYR A 20 9.53 7.53 8.70
CA TYR A 20 8.99 8.78 8.17
C TYR A 20 7.69 9.25 8.83
N GLY A 21 7.12 8.46 9.74
CA GLY A 21 5.82 8.73 10.33
C GLY A 21 4.66 8.10 9.55
N ILE A 22 3.54 7.91 10.24
CA ILE A 22 2.34 7.26 9.69
C ILE A 22 1.70 8.09 8.58
N GLU A 23 1.66 9.42 8.72
CA GLU A 23 1.01 10.29 7.73
C GLU A 23 1.79 10.32 6.42
N GLN A 24 3.11 10.50 6.47
CA GLN A 24 3.98 10.45 5.30
C GLN A 24 3.94 9.07 4.63
N ALA A 25 3.88 8.00 5.42
CA ALA A 25 3.73 6.64 4.88
C ALA A 25 2.38 6.43 4.18
N ARG A 26 1.29 7.08 4.64
CA ARG A 26 -0.02 7.06 3.99
C ARG A 26 0.00 7.83 2.66
N ASP A 27 0.56 9.04 2.67
CA ASP A 27 0.69 9.86 1.46
C ASP A 27 1.52 9.13 0.40
N GLU A 28 2.63 8.52 0.81
CA GLU A 28 3.48 7.77 -0.10
C GLU A 28 2.77 6.52 -0.62
N ALA A 29 2.03 5.78 0.22
CA ALA A 29 1.21 4.67 -0.25
C ALA A 29 0.15 5.10 -1.28
N ALA A 30 -0.45 6.27 -1.12
CA ALA A 30 -1.39 6.83 -2.09
C ALA A 30 -0.70 7.16 -3.43
N ARG A 31 0.49 7.77 -3.40
CA ARG A 31 1.29 8.05 -4.61
C ARG A 31 1.66 6.77 -5.35
N GLN A 32 2.10 5.74 -4.63
CA GLN A 32 2.46 4.46 -5.23
C GLN A 32 1.27 3.79 -5.94
N ILE A 33 0.05 3.94 -5.40
CA ILE A 33 -1.17 3.45 -6.06
C ILE A 33 -1.48 4.23 -7.33
N ASP A 34 -1.38 5.56 -7.30
CA ASP A 34 -1.58 6.37 -8.52
C ASP A 34 -0.59 5.97 -9.63
N MET A 35 0.67 5.75 -9.28
CA MET A 35 1.68 5.24 -10.21
C MET A 35 1.31 3.85 -10.76
N ALA A 36 0.86 2.93 -9.90
CA ALA A 36 0.46 1.59 -10.31
C ALA A 36 -0.78 1.62 -11.24
N VAL A 37 -1.76 2.47 -10.95
CA VAL A 37 -2.95 2.64 -11.80
C VAL A 37 -2.58 3.20 -13.16
N LYS A 38 -1.71 4.22 -13.21
CA LYS A 38 -1.21 4.79 -14.47
C LYS A 38 -0.45 3.74 -15.30
N ALA A 39 0.42 2.96 -14.66
CA ALA A 39 1.15 1.88 -15.32
C ALA A 39 0.20 0.78 -15.84
N ALA A 40 -0.82 0.41 -15.06
CA ALA A 40 -1.79 -0.59 -15.46
C ALA A 40 -2.72 -0.10 -16.59
N GLY A 41 -2.98 1.20 -16.68
CA GLY A 41 -3.79 1.82 -17.73
C GLY A 41 -3.27 1.57 -19.15
N PHE A 42 -1.95 1.37 -19.32
CA PHE A 42 -1.36 1.04 -20.63
C PHE A 42 -1.85 -0.31 -21.21
N PHE A 43 -2.43 -1.19 -20.38
CA PHE A 43 -3.00 -2.46 -20.82
C PHE A 43 -4.48 -2.35 -21.25
N GLY A 44 -5.08 -1.15 -21.19
CA GLY A 44 -6.51 -0.94 -21.48
C GLY A 44 -7.40 -1.83 -20.61
N ALA A 45 -8.44 -2.44 -21.20
CA ALA A 45 -9.38 -3.31 -20.48
C ALA A 45 -8.69 -4.50 -19.75
N ARG A 46 -7.55 -4.97 -20.24
CA ARG A 46 -6.78 -6.05 -19.59
C ARG A 46 -6.13 -5.60 -18.28
N GLY A 47 -5.96 -4.29 -18.09
CA GLY A 47 -5.38 -3.68 -16.89
C GLY A 47 -6.37 -3.49 -15.74
N GLU A 48 -7.68 -3.65 -15.98
CA GLU A 48 -8.73 -3.35 -14.99
C GLU A 48 -8.57 -4.14 -13.69
N PHE A 49 -8.20 -5.42 -13.79
CA PHE A 49 -7.92 -6.25 -12.62
C PHE A 49 -6.75 -5.69 -11.77
N LEU A 50 -5.68 -5.22 -12.43
CA LEU A 50 -4.50 -4.67 -11.74
C LEU A 50 -4.82 -3.31 -11.11
N ILE A 51 -5.61 -2.49 -11.78
CA ILE A 51 -6.12 -1.21 -11.24
C ILE A 51 -6.94 -1.46 -9.98
N ALA A 52 -7.89 -2.41 -10.03
CA ALA A 52 -8.72 -2.77 -8.89
C ALA A 52 -7.87 -3.33 -7.72
N LEU A 53 -6.86 -4.15 -8.02
CA LEU A 53 -5.94 -4.68 -7.01
C LEU A 53 -5.15 -3.56 -6.30
N ALA A 54 -4.59 -2.61 -7.07
CA ALA A 54 -3.86 -1.47 -6.53
C ALA A 54 -4.75 -0.61 -5.62
N GLN A 55 -5.96 -0.27 -6.07
CA GLN A 55 -6.91 0.52 -5.28
C GLN A 55 -7.36 -0.19 -4.00
N ASN A 56 -7.54 -1.52 -4.06
CA ASN A 56 -7.92 -2.31 -2.88
C ASN A 56 -6.77 -2.52 -1.87
N SER A 57 -5.53 -2.23 -2.25
CA SER A 57 -4.37 -2.43 -1.37
C SER A 57 -4.32 -1.44 -0.19
N LEU A 58 -4.88 -0.23 -0.34
CA LEU A 58 -5.08 0.72 0.78
C LEU A 58 -6.31 0.39 1.64
N LYS A 59 -7.34 -0.20 1.03
CA LYS A 59 -8.57 -0.62 1.71
C LYS A 59 -8.40 -2.01 2.31
N ARG A 60 -7.50 -2.16 3.28
CA ARG A 60 -7.48 -3.40 4.08
C ARG A 60 -8.66 -3.39 5.04
N VAL A 61 -9.51 -4.42 4.92
CA VAL A 61 -10.56 -4.73 5.91
C VAL A 61 -9.89 -4.85 7.27
N ILE A 62 -10.33 -4.01 8.21
CA ILE A 62 -9.94 -4.02 9.62
C ILE A 62 -10.50 -5.30 10.25
#